data_AF-A0A2M7RNR6-F1
#
_entry.id   AF-A0A2M7RNR6-F1
#
_cell.length_a   1.000
_cell.length_b   1.000
_cell.length_c   1.000
_cell.angle_alpha   90.00
_cell.angle_beta   90.00
_cell.angle_gamma   90.00
#
_symmetry.space_group_name_H-M   'P 1'
#
loop_
_entity.id
_entity.type
_entity.pdbx_description
1 polymer ?
#
loop_
_entity_poly.entity_id
_entity_poly.type
_entity_poly.pdbx_seq_one_letter_code
_entity_poly.pdbx_strand_id
1 'polypeptide(L)'
;MKSDLIKKYLALFFLFCFLLFLQESFFNKIFIFGFSINLFLIPIFLLIFFSQMELAIISALFAGLILDIFSFLPFGVFIFNLCLNVFLTDKLFQIFQKSNFFTLFFVFALFLAFDKFLLIFTKFLFGFLFNSF
;
A
#
# COMPACT_ATOMS: atom_id res chain seq x y z
N MET A 1 10.67 -22.39 14.72
CA MET A 1 9.46 -22.19 13.89
C MET A 1 8.59 -21.02 14.36
N LYS A 2 7.99 -20.99 15.58
CA LYS A 2 7.24 -19.80 16.04
C LYS A 2 8.12 -18.54 16.25
N SER A 3 9.36 -18.71 16.72
CA SER A 3 10.29 -17.60 16.94
C SER A 3 10.64 -16.83 15.65
N ASP A 4 10.78 -17.55 14.52
CA ASP A 4 11.20 -16.95 13.25
C ASP A 4 10.09 -16.10 12.61
N LEU A 5 8.82 -16.52 12.77
CA LEU A 5 7.66 -15.75 12.34
C LEU A 5 7.53 -14.44 13.12
N ILE A 6 7.70 -14.48 14.44
CA ILE A 6 7.65 -13.29 15.30
C ILE A 6 8.72 -12.28 14.88
N LYS A 7 9.94 -12.74 14.59
CA LYS A 7 11.02 -11.88 14.09
C LYS A 7 10.67 -11.22 12.76
N LYS A 8 10.04 -11.95 11.82
CA LYS A 8 9.59 -11.39 10.53
C LYS A 8 8.55 -10.28 10.71
N TYR A 9 7.56 -10.48 11.57
CA TYR A 9 6.53 -9.47 11.81
C TYR A 9 7.08 -8.23 12.51
N LEU A 10 7.96 -8.41 13.49
CA LEU A 10 8.68 -7.29 14.12
C LEU A 10 9.51 -6.51 13.11
N ALA A 11 10.25 -7.22 12.23
CA ALA A 11 11.04 -6.57 11.19
C ALA A 11 10.16 -5.77 10.21
N LEU A 12 9.02 -6.32 9.79
CA LEU A 12 8.05 -5.60 8.95
C LEU A 12 7.50 -4.36 9.65
N PHE A 13 7.14 -4.47 10.93
CA PHE A 13 6.65 -3.34 11.70
C PHE A 13 7.69 -2.22 11.77
N PHE A 14 8.93 -2.53 12.15
CA PHE A 14 10.01 -1.54 12.19
C PHE A 14 10.33 -0.95 10.81
N LEU A 15 10.29 -1.77 9.76
CA LEU A 15 10.44 -1.31 8.38
C LEU A 15 9.39 -0.25 8.04
N PHE A 16 8.11 -0.50 8.35
CA PHE A 16 7.04 0.45 8.05
C PHE A 16 7.11 1.73 8.88
N CYS A 17 7.50 1.65 10.15
CA CYS A 17 7.78 2.85 10.94
C CYS A 17 8.93 3.67 10.36
N PHE A 18 10.01 3.01 9.91
CA PHE A 18 11.12 3.68 9.26
C PHE A 18 10.70 4.33 7.93
N LEU A 19 9.90 3.63 7.11
CA LEU A 19 9.36 4.16 5.87
C LEU A 19 8.45 5.37 6.09
N LEU A 20 7.64 5.38 7.17
CA LEU A 20 6.86 6.55 7.56
C LEU A 20 7.77 7.75 7.80
N PHE A 21 8.79 7.58 8.65
CA PHE A 21 9.72 8.64 9.00
C PHE A 21 10.45 9.19 7.76
N LEU A 22 10.89 8.29 6.88
CA LEU A 22 11.58 8.63 5.65
C LEU A 22 10.63 9.37 4.68
N GLN A 23 9.38 8.92 4.58
CA GLN A 23 8.37 9.55 3.75
C GLN A 23 8.08 10.98 4.21
N GLU A 24 7.78 11.17 5.49
CA GLU A 24 7.45 12.48 6.07
C GLU A 24 8.64 13.46 6.02
N SER A 25 9.86 12.96 6.24
CA SER A 25 11.07 13.80 6.31
C SER A 25 11.57 14.25 4.94
N PHE A 26 11.51 13.38 3.93
CA PHE A 26 12.18 13.62 2.64
C PHE A 26 11.23 13.58 1.44
N PHE A 27 10.22 12.71 1.45
CA PHE A 27 9.41 12.41 0.26
C PHE A 27 8.07 13.14 0.20
N ASN A 28 7.61 13.74 1.30
CA ASN A 28 6.43 14.63 1.26
C ASN A 28 6.61 15.83 0.31
N LYS A 29 7.86 16.13 -0.09
CA LYS A 29 8.20 17.17 -1.08
C LYS A 29 8.52 16.63 -2.47
N ILE A 30 8.66 15.31 -2.64
CA ILE A 30 9.03 14.71 -3.93
C ILE A 30 7.75 14.33 -4.67
N PHE A 31 7.31 15.24 -5.53
CA PHE A 31 6.25 15.02 -6.51
C PHE A 31 6.88 14.64 -7.84
N ILE A 32 6.66 13.41 -8.30
CA ILE A 32 7.00 13.04 -9.68
C ILE A 32 5.70 13.19 -10.47
N PHE A 33 5.64 14.10 -11.46
CA PHE A 33 4.42 14.42 -12.23
C PHE A 33 3.17 14.76 -11.38
N GLY A 34 3.35 15.42 -10.23
CA GLY A 34 2.24 15.73 -9.31
C GLY A 34 1.81 14.54 -8.43
N PHE A 35 2.51 13.40 -8.48
CA PHE A 35 2.25 12.23 -7.66
C PHE A 35 3.19 12.19 -6.45
N SER A 36 2.62 12.18 -5.23
CA SER A 36 3.36 11.79 -4.03
C SER A 36 3.48 10.26 -3.98
N ILE A 37 4.70 9.73 -3.93
CA ILE A 37 4.94 8.29 -3.87
C ILE A 37 4.73 7.81 -2.44
N ASN A 38 3.78 6.88 -2.26
CA ASN A 38 3.60 6.20 -0.99
C ASN A 38 4.64 5.07 -0.89
N LEU A 39 5.67 5.26 -0.04
CA LEU A 39 6.80 4.34 0.05
C LEU A 39 6.40 2.95 0.57
N PHE A 40 5.27 2.86 1.26
CA PHE A 40 4.72 1.61 1.79
C PHE A 40 4.30 0.64 0.69
N LEU A 41 3.96 1.15 -0.50
CA LEU A 41 3.53 0.34 -1.63
C LEU A 41 4.68 -0.55 -2.15
N ILE A 42 5.92 -0.09 -2.12
CA ILE A 42 7.07 -0.81 -2.66
C ILE A 42 7.27 -2.19 -1.99
N PRO A 43 7.44 -2.30 -0.65
CA PRO A 43 7.60 -3.59 0.00
C PRO A 43 6.35 -4.47 -0.14
N ILE A 44 5.14 -3.89 -0.12
CA ILE A 44 3.90 -4.65 -0.32
C ILE A 44 3.87 -5.29 -1.71
N PHE A 45 4.20 -4.52 -2.75
CA PHE A 45 4.26 -5.01 -4.11
C PHE A 45 5.29 -6.14 -4.28
N LEU A 46 6.48 -5.98 -3.68
CA LEU A 46 7.51 -7.01 -3.72
C LEU A 46 7.04 -8.32 -3.06
N LEU A 47 6.31 -8.24 -1.95
CA LEU A 47 5.74 -9.43 -1.30
C LEU A 47 4.72 -10.14 -2.19
N ILE A 48 3.86 -9.38 -2.90
CA ILE A 48 2.93 -9.96 -3.89
C ILE A 48 3.72 -10.62 -5.02
N PHE A 49 4.72 -9.93 -5.56
CA PHE A 49 5.56 -10.41 -6.65
C PHE A 49 6.25 -11.74 -6.30
N PHE A 50 6.79 -11.85 -5.09
CA PHE A 50 7.43 -13.08 -4.61
C PHE A 50 6.43 -14.13 -4.08
N SER A 51 5.13 -13.98 -4.38
CA SER A 51 4.07 -14.91 -3.97
C SER A 51 3.96 -15.11 -2.45
N GLN A 52 4.36 -14.11 -1.66
CA GLN A 52 4.28 -14.11 -0.19
C GLN A 52 2.98 -13.45 0.28
N MET A 53 1.84 -13.98 -0.16
CA MET A 53 0.53 -13.33 0.02
C MET A 53 0.16 -13.10 1.50
N GLU A 54 0.45 -14.05 2.39
CA GLU A 54 0.22 -13.88 3.83
C GLU A 54 0.97 -12.66 4.38
N LEU A 55 2.24 -12.50 4.00
CA LEU A 55 3.06 -11.37 4.42
C LEU A 55 2.61 -10.07 3.75
N ALA A 56 2.14 -10.11 2.50
CA ALA A 56 1.62 -8.94 1.80
C ALA A 56 0.35 -8.39 2.48
N ILE A 57 -0.58 -9.28 2.87
CA ILE A 57 -1.81 -8.89 3.58
C ILE A 57 -1.47 -8.32 4.97
N ILE A 58 -0.62 -9.00 5.74
CA ILE A 58 -0.19 -8.52 7.06
C ILE A 58 0.53 -7.16 6.94
N SER A 59 1.34 -7.01 5.89
CA SER A 59 2.02 -5.75 5.59
C SER A 59 1.04 -4.63 5.25
N ALA A 60 0.02 -4.91 4.44
CA ALA A 60 -1.03 -3.95 4.13
C ALA A 60 -1.83 -3.56 5.38
N LEU A 61 -2.12 -4.50 6.29
CA LEU A 61 -2.76 -4.21 7.56
C LEU A 61 -1.91 -3.30 8.45
N PHE A 62 -0.62 -3.63 8.65
CA PHE A 62 0.27 -2.80 9.47
C PHE A 62 0.53 -1.42 8.85
N ALA A 63 0.85 -1.38 7.56
CA ALA A 63 1.02 -0.13 6.83
C ALA A 63 -0.25 0.73 6.89
N GLY A 64 -1.41 0.11 6.68
CA GLY A 64 -2.70 0.78 6.72
C GLY A 64 -2.99 1.36 8.10
N LEU A 65 -2.80 0.58 9.16
CA LEU A 65 -2.98 1.03 10.54
C LEU A 65 -2.07 2.21 10.88
N ILE A 66 -0.78 2.12 10.51
CA ILE A 66 0.18 3.21 10.73
C ILE A 66 -0.31 4.46 9.99
N LEU A 67 -0.63 4.35 8.70
CA LEU A 67 -1.08 5.48 7.91
C LEU A 67 -2.39 6.07 8.44
N ASP A 68 -3.34 5.25 8.85
CA ASP A 68 -4.61 5.71 9.44
C ASP A 68 -4.37 6.51 10.72
N ILE A 69 -3.47 6.07 11.61
CA ILE A 69 -3.12 6.78 12.87
C ILE A 69 -2.51 8.17 12.58
N PHE A 70 -1.68 8.28 11.55
CA PHE A 70 -0.96 9.52 11.23
C PHE A 70 -1.67 10.37 10.17
N SER A 71 -2.83 9.96 9.67
CA SER A 71 -3.57 10.69 8.65
C SER A 71 -4.76 11.47 9.23
N PHE A 72 -5.18 12.49 8.49
CA PHE A 72 -6.42 13.23 8.76
C PHE A 72 -7.67 12.56 8.17
N LEU A 73 -7.54 11.34 7.63
CA LEU A 73 -8.66 10.61 7.04
C LEU A 73 -9.39 9.79 8.12
N PRO A 74 -10.65 9.38 7.86
CA PRO A 74 -11.37 8.47 8.74
C PRO A 74 -10.57 7.18 8.97
N PHE A 75 -10.60 6.69 10.21
CA PHE A 75 -9.89 5.46 10.58
C PHE A 75 -10.37 4.27 9.74
N GLY A 76 -9.43 3.49 9.19
CA GLY A 76 -9.70 2.34 8.36
C GLY A 76 -9.63 2.60 6.85
N VAL A 77 -9.49 3.84 6.40
CA VAL A 77 -9.41 4.17 4.97
C VAL A 77 -8.16 3.58 4.33
N PHE A 78 -6.99 3.75 4.95
CA PHE A 78 -5.74 3.19 4.42
C PHE A 78 -5.68 1.67 4.55
N ILE A 79 -6.19 1.10 5.65
CA ILE A 79 -6.29 -0.36 5.79
C ILE A 79 -7.11 -0.96 4.65
N PHE A 80 -8.33 -0.43 4.43
CA PHE A 80 -9.22 -0.92 3.39
C PHE A 80 -8.58 -0.76 2.01
N ASN A 81 -8.03 0.43 1.73
CA ASN A 81 -7.40 0.74 0.46
C ASN A 81 -6.22 -0.21 0.15
N LEU A 82 -5.26 -0.36 1.07
CA LEU A 82 -4.08 -1.20 0.84
C LEU A 82 -4.45 -2.68 0.72
N CYS A 83 -5.36 -3.20 1.54
CA CYS A 83 -5.81 -4.59 1.45
C CYS A 83 -6.52 -4.88 0.11
N LEU A 84 -7.39 -3.96 -0.33
CA LEU A 84 -8.06 -4.10 -1.62
C LEU A 84 -7.05 -4.02 -2.77
N ASN A 85 -6.05 -3.15 -2.66
CA ASN A 85 -5.00 -3.03 -3.66
C ASN A 85 -4.11 -4.28 -3.75
N VAL A 86 -3.80 -4.93 -2.61
CA VAL A 86 -3.13 -6.25 -2.58
C VAL A 86 -3.93 -7.28 -3.34
N PHE A 87 -5.24 -7.37 -3.08
CA PHE A 87 -6.12 -8.34 -3.74
C PHE A 87 -6.21 -8.12 -5.25
N LEU A 88 -6.42 -6.88 -5.69
CA LEU A 88 -6.50 -6.55 -7.12
C LEU A 88 -5.18 -6.86 -7.84
N THR A 89 -4.06 -6.57 -7.19
CA THR A 89 -2.73 -6.75 -7.79
C THR A 89 -2.34 -8.21 -7.89
N ASP A 90 -2.66 -9.03 -6.89
CA ASP A 90 -2.51 -10.48 -6.98
C ASP A 90 -3.33 -11.06 -8.15
N LYS A 91 -4.57 -10.60 -8.31
CA LYS A 91 -5.41 -11.02 -9.46
C LYS A 91 -4.83 -10.60 -10.79
N LEU A 92 -4.31 -9.38 -10.91
CA LEU A 92 -3.60 -8.96 -12.11
C LEU A 92 -2.36 -9.81 -12.36
N PHE A 93 -1.57 -10.07 -11.33
CA PHE A 93 -0.37 -10.88 -11.44
C PHE A 93 -0.70 -12.30 -11.93
N GLN A 94 -1.78 -12.90 -11.42
CA GLN A 94 -2.31 -14.19 -11.87
C GLN A 94 -2.69 -14.18 -13.36
N ILE A 95 -3.34 -13.13 -13.84
CA ILE A 95 -3.69 -12.96 -15.27
C ILE A 95 -2.43 -12.85 -16.14
N PHE A 96 -1.39 -12.19 -15.63
CA PHE A 96 -0.15 -11.91 -16.34
C PHE A 96 0.98 -12.93 -16.09
N GLN A 97 0.71 -14.06 -15.44
CA GLN A 97 1.71 -15.07 -15.02
C GLN A 97 2.66 -15.58 -16.11
N LYS A 98 2.32 -15.43 -17.40
CA LYS A 98 3.13 -15.89 -18.54
C LYS A 98 3.98 -14.80 -19.20
N SER A 99 4.07 -13.62 -18.62
CA SER A 99 4.59 -12.45 -19.33
C SER A 99 5.89 -11.90 -18.76
N ASN A 100 6.66 -11.23 -19.63
CA ASN A 100 8.03 -10.81 -19.40
C ASN A 100 8.18 -9.76 -18.28
N PHE A 101 9.43 -9.42 -17.95
CA PHE A 101 9.81 -8.35 -17.01
C PHE A 101 9.09 -7.01 -17.25
N PHE A 102 8.75 -6.68 -18.50
CA PHE A 102 7.95 -5.48 -18.81
C PHE A 102 6.57 -5.48 -18.15
N THR A 103 5.97 -6.64 -17.95
CA THR A 103 4.68 -6.75 -17.29
C THR A 103 4.78 -6.50 -15.79
N LEU A 104 5.94 -6.75 -15.17
CA LEU A 104 6.18 -6.39 -13.78
C LEU A 104 6.07 -4.88 -13.59
N PHE A 105 6.73 -4.09 -14.44
CA PHE A 105 6.61 -2.63 -14.42
C PHE A 105 5.19 -2.16 -14.70
N PHE A 106 4.49 -2.82 -15.62
CA PHE A 106 3.10 -2.49 -15.93
C PHE A 106 2.18 -2.76 -14.73
N VAL A 107 2.28 -3.93 -14.09
CA VAL A 107 1.48 -4.28 -12.90
C VAL A 107 1.85 -3.36 -11.74
N PHE A 108 3.12 -2.98 -11.59
CA PHE A 108 3.52 -2.00 -10.58
C PHE A 108 2.91 -0.62 -10.85
N ALA A 109 2.91 -0.16 -12.10
CA ALA A 109 2.27 1.11 -12.47
C ALA A 109 0.76 1.08 -12.20
N LEU A 110 0.09 -0.04 -12.49
CA LEU A 110 -1.32 -0.23 -12.15
C LEU A 110 -1.55 -0.24 -10.63
N PHE A 111 -0.67 -0.89 -9.86
CA PHE A 111 -0.75 -0.91 -8.40
C PHE A 111 -0.67 0.50 -7.80
N LEU A 112 0.24 1.33 -8.30
CA LEU A 112 0.33 2.74 -7.92
C LEU A 112 -0.91 3.54 -8.34
N ALA A 113 -1.44 3.28 -9.54
CA ALA A 113 -2.64 3.95 -10.05
C ALA A 113 -3.88 3.60 -9.23
N PHE A 114 -4.05 2.32 -8.85
CA PHE A 114 -5.17 1.87 -8.02
C PHE A 114 -5.15 2.50 -6.64
N ASP A 115 -3.99 2.55 -5.97
CA ASP A 115 -3.85 3.20 -4.66
C ASP A 115 -4.39 4.64 -4.70
N LYS A 116 -3.97 5.42 -5.70
CA LYS A 116 -4.41 6.80 -5.87
C LYS A 116 -5.88 6.90 -6.22
N PHE A 117 -6.36 6.09 -7.14
CA PHE A 117 -7.77 6.08 -7.53
C PHE A 117 -8.68 5.81 -6.32
N LEU A 118 -8.34 4.80 -5.51
CA LEU A 118 -9.08 4.44 -4.32
C LEU A 118 -9.02 5.54 -3.24
N LEU A 119 -7.87 6.19 -3.05
CA LEU A 119 -7.75 7.34 -2.14
C LEU A 119 -8.58 8.55 -2.59
N ILE A 120 -8.61 8.84 -3.90
CA ILE A 120 -9.44 9.91 -4.44
C ILE A 120 -10.93 9.56 -4.29
N PHE A 121 -11.29 8.32 -4.61
CA PHE A 121 -12.66 7.84 -4.50
C PHE A 121 -13.17 7.91 -3.05
N THR A 122 -12.38 7.44 -2.09
CA THR A 122 -12.72 7.53 -0.65
C THR A 122 -12.82 8.97 -0.19
N LYS A 123 -11.89 9.87 -0.58
CA LYS A 123 -12.00 11.31 -0.30
C LYS A 123 -13.26 11.94 -0.88
N PHE A 124 -13.62 11.58 -2.10
CA PHE A 124 -14.85 12.05 -2.74
C PHE A 124 -16.09 11.58 -1.97
N LEU A 125 -16.14 10.30 -1.60
CA LEU A 125 -17.26 9.69 -0.88
C LEU A 125 -17.44 10.30 0.52
N PHE A 126 -16.35 10.50 1.26
CA PHE A 126 -16.38 11.15 2.57
C PHE A 126 -16.59 12.67 2.49
N GLY A 127 -16.00 13.35 1.49
CA GLY A 127 -16.22 14.78 1.26
C GLY A 127 -17.67 15.10 0.91
N PHE A 128 -18.33 14.20 0.17
CA PHE A 128 -19.77 14.29 -0.09
C PHE A 128 -20.59 14.07 1.20
N LEU A 129 -20.24 13.06 2.01
CA LEU A 129 -20.91 12.80 3.29
C LEU A 129 -20.82 13.97 4.26
N PHE A 130 -19.64 14.59 4.43
CA PHE A 130 -19.46 15.72 5.35
C PHE A 130 -20.09 17.03 4.88
N ASN A 131 -20.24 17.25 3.57
CA ASN A 131 -20.96 18.41 3.03
C ASN A 131 -22.49 18.23 3.02
N SER A 132 -22.98 17.04 3.35
CA SER A 132 -24.42 16.71 3.39
C SER A 132 -25.06 16.78 4.79
N PHE A 133 -24.27 17.15 5.81
CA PHE A 133 -24.70 17.47 7.17
C PHE A 133 -24.47 18.97 7.45
#